data_AF-A0A7D4XZY0-F1
#
_entry.id   AF-A0A7D4XZY0-F1
#
_cell.length_a   1.000
_cell.length_b   1.000
_cell.length_c   1.000
_cell.angle_alpha   90.00
_cell.angle_beta   90.00
_cell.angle_gamma   90.00
#
_symmetry.space_group_name_H-M   'P 1'
#
loop_
_entity.id
_entity.type
_entity.pdbx_description
1 polymer ?
#
loop_
_entity_poly.entity_id
_entity_poly.type
_entity_poly.pdbx_seq_one_letter_code
_entity_poly.pdbx_strand_id
1 'polypeptide(L)'
;MSSGGSSYGDIHRYEPARESTAAAIAIVLLTVIEVVFVGLFVFGLMSAWASTEFGNMYTGALLAMIFIDLAFILLLYRKEFLPDVMIVKKRRRKWEDLYVREDEKDGVGIDTGSAMDTIKRAVYPYYKK
;
A
#
# COMPACT_ATOMS: atom_id res chain seq x y z
N MET A 1 -21.18 0.00 -26.04
CA MET A 1 -20.41 0.82 -25.06
C MET A 1 -18.94 0.62 -25.37
N SER A 2 -18.25 1.71 -25.68
CA SER A 2 -16.96 1.72 -26.38
C SER A 2 -15.80 1.31 -25.47
N SER A 3 -15.14 0.22 -25.88
CA SER A 3 -13.73 -0.03 -25.61
C SER A 3 -12.90 1.14 -26.15
N GLY A 4 -12.39 2.02 -25.29
CA GLY A 4 -11.58 3.15 -25.72
C GLY A 4 -10.90 3.85 -24.56
N GLY A 5 -9.65 3.47 -24.29
CA GLY A 5 -8.73 4.21 -23.42
C GLY A 5 -8.58 3.66 -22.01
N SER A 6 -7.96 2.49 -21.86
CA SER A 6 -7.39 2.10 -20.55
C SER A 6 -6.25 3.07 -20.23
N SER A 7 -6.54 4.01 -19.33
CA SER A 7 -5.53 4.88 -18.72
C SER A 7 -4.72 4.10 -17.68
N TYR A 8 -3.51 4.55 -17.39
CA TYR A 8 -2.68 3.96 -16.34
C TYR A 8 -3.40 4.03 -14.99
N GLY A 9 -3.59 2.87 -14.34
CA GLY A 9 -4.31 2.77 -13.06
C GLY A 9 -5.81 2.48 -13.18
N ASP A 10 -6.31 2.23 -14.39
CA ASP A 10 -7.72 1.90 -14.62
C ASP A 10 -8.06 0.45 -14.18
N ILE A 11 -9.30 0.24 -13.75
CA ILE A 11 -9.74 -1.03 -13.17
C ILE A 11 -10.15 -1.98 -14.29
N HIS A 12 -9.41 -3.07 -14.44
CA HIS A 12 -9.61 -4.03 -15.54
C HIS A 12 -10.76 -5.00 -15.29
N ARG A 13 -11.02 -5.35 -14.03
CA ARG A 13 -12.09 -6.24 -13.63
C ARG A 13 -12.55 -5.88 -12.23
N TYR A 14 -13.86 -5.71 -12.09
CA TYR A 14 -14.55 -5.63 -10.81
C TYR A 14 -15.20 -6.99 -10.54
N GLU A 15 -14.87 -7.61 -9.42
CA GLU A 15 -15.68 -8.70 -8.89
C GLU A 15 -16.60 -8.14 -7.81
N PRO A 16 -17.93 -8.24 -7.99
CA PRO A 16 -18.87 -7.76 -6.99
C PRO A 16 -18.72 -8.55 -5.69
N ALA A 17 -18.99 -7.88 -4.56
CA ALA A 17 -18.95 -8.50 -3.25
C ALA A 17 -19.98 -9.65 -3.17
N ARG A 18 -19.67 -10.68 -2.36
CA ARG A 18 -20.56 -11.83 -2.18
C ARG A 18 -21.80 -11.51 -1.36
N GLU A 19 -21.76 -10.43 -0.56
CA GLU A 19 -22.87 -9.92 0.25
C GLU A 19 -23.54 -11.01 1.11
N SER A 20 -22.72 -11.82 1.79
CA SER A 20 -23.21 -12.95 2.60
C SER A 20 -23.99 -12.48 3.83
N THR A 21 -25.27 -12.81 3.90
CA THR A 21 -26.12 -12.55 5.09
C THR A 21 -25.58 -13.25 6.34
N ALA A 22 -25.02 -14.45 6.18
CA ALA A 22 -24.43 -15.20 7.29
C ALA A 22 -23.22 -14.45 7.88
N ALA A 23 -22.41 -13.82 7.03
CA ALA A 23 -21.28 -13.00 7.47
C ALA A 23 -21.73 -11.73 8.19
N ALA A 24 -22.81 -11.08 7.72
CA ALA A 24 -23.40 -9.94 8.43
C ALA A 24 -23.85 -10.33 9.85
N ILE A 25 -24.57 -11.45 9.99
CA ILE A 25 -25.02 -11.95 11.30
C ILE A 25 -23.82 -12.28 12.19
N ALA A 26 -22.79 -12.94 11.64
CA ALA A 26 -21.58 -13.26 12.38
C ALA A 26 -20.89 -11.99 12.90
N ILE A 27 -20.72 -10.95 12.06
CA ILE A 27 -20.16 -9.67 12.47
C ILE A 27 -20.98 -9.06 13.61
N VAL A 28 -22.30 -9.04 13.50
CA VAL A 28 -23.16 -8.49 14.57
C VAL A 28 -22.96 -9.27 15.88
N LEU A 29 -22.93 -10.59 15.84
CA LEU A 29 -22.71 -11.41 17.05
C LEU A 29 -21.33 -11.15 17.65
N LEU A 30 -20.27 -11.11 16.83
CA LEU A 30 -18.91 -10.79 17.27
C LEU A 30 -18.87 -9.39 17.89
N THR A 31 -19.52 -8.39 17.30
CA THR A 31 -19.54 -7.03 17.89
C THR A 31 -20.23 -6.98 19.26
N VAL A 32 -21.26 -7.81 19.50
CA VAL A 32 -21.87 -7.90 20.84
C VAL A 32 -20.89 -8.51 21.83
N ILE A 33 -20.15 -9.56 21.42
CA ILE A 33 -19.12 -10.19 22.24
C ILE A 33 -17.98 -9.19 22.53
N GLU A 34 -17.53 -8.44 21.53
CA GLU A 34 -16.51 -7.39 21.65
C GLU A 34 -16.93 -6.34 22.69
N VAL A 35 -18.16 -5.84 22.63
CA VAL A 35 -18.67 -4.88 23.63
C VAL A 35 -18.63 -5.47 25.04
N VAL A 36 -18.95 -6.75 25.20
CA VAL A 36 -18.86 -7.45 26.49
C VAL A 36 -17.41 -7.56 26.95
N PHE A 37 -16.48 -7.95 26.07
CA PHE A 37 -15.06 -8.06 26.42
C PHE A 37 -14.44 -6.72 26.76
N VAL A 38 -14.70 -5.67 25.98
CA VAL A 38 -14.25 -4.31 26.27
C VAL A 38 -14.84 -3.81 27.59
N GLY A 39 -16.14 -4.05 27.83
CA GLY A 39 -16.79 -3.71 29.09
C GLY A 39 -16.16 -4.41 30.29
N LEU A 40 -15.91 -5.72 30.17
CA LEU A 40 -15.24 -6.52 31.20
C LEU A 40 -13.79 -6.07 31.42
N PHE A 41 -13.07 -5.71 30.37
CA PHE A 41 -11.71 -5.17 30.45
C PHE A 41 -11.67 -3.87 31.24
N VAL A 42 -12.54 -2.91 30.89
CA VAL A 42 -12.65 -1.62 31.58
C VAL A 42 -13.05 -1.83 33.04
N PHE A 43 -14.03 -2.69 33.30
CA PHE A 43 -14.43 -3.05 34.66
C PHE A 43 -13.29 -3.67 35.46
N GLY A 44 -12.53 -4.59 34.85
CA GLY A 44 -11.37 -5.24 35.47
C GLY A 44 -10.27 -4.23 35.83
N LEU A 45 -10.01 -3.26 34.96
CA LEU A 45 -9.08 -2.16 35.24
C LEU A 45 -9.56 -1.26 36.39
N MET A 46 -10.84 -0.87 36.39
CA MET A 46 -11.44 -0.08 37.47
C MET A 46 -11.41 -0.81 38.81
N SER A 47 -11.57 -2.14 38.79
CA SER A 47 -11.53 -3.02 39.95
C SER A 47 -10.11 -3.44 40.34
N ALA A 48 -9.09 -2.82 39.75
CA ALA A 48 -7.68 -3.10 39.99
C ALA A 48 -7.25 -4.57 39.76
N TRP A 49 -7.88 -5.30 38.84
CA TRP A 49 -7.50 -6.69 38.53
C TRP A 49 -6.04 -6.81 38.07
N ALA A 50 -5.51 -5.78 37.41
CA ALA A 50 -4.11 -5.74 36.96
C ALA A 50 -3.09 -5.44 38.08
N SER A 51 -3.50 -5.34 39.36
CA SER A 51 -2.58 -5.01 40.47
C SER A 51 -1.71 -6.19 40.94
N THR A 52 -2.07 -7.42 40.57
CA THR A 52 -1.32 -8.63 40.90
C THR A 52 -0.67 -9.20 39.64
N GLU A 53 0.41 -9.97 39.79
CA GLU A 53 1.11 -10.59 38.64
C GLU A 53 0.17 -11.45 37.79
N PHE A 54 -0.57 -12.36 38.43
CA PHE A 54 -1.55 -13.21 37.75
C PHE A 54 -2.70 -12.41 37.13
N GLY A 55 -3.20 -11.38 37.83
CA GLY A 55 -4.28 -10.55 37.33
C GLY A 55 -3.86 -9.66 36.16
N ASN A 56 -2.60 -9.21 36.12
CA ASN A 56 -2.03 -8.50 34.98
C ASN A 56 -1.90 -9.42 33.74
N MET A 57 -1.44 -10.66 33.92
CA MET A 57 -1.42 -11.65 32.84
C MET A 57 -2.83 -11.94 32.30
N TYR A 58 -3.80 -12.11 33.19
CA TYR A 58 -5.21 -12.32 32.81
C TYR A 58 -5.76 -11.13 32.03
N THR A 59 -5.54 -9.90 32.50
CA THR A 59 -6.00 -8.67 31.84
C THR A 59 -5.32 -8.49 30.48
N GLY A 60 -4.04 -8.84 30.37
CA GLY A 60 -3.31 -8.87 29.09
C GLY A 60 -3.84 -9.93 28.11
N ALA A 61 -4.19 -11.13 28.59
CA ALA A 61 -4.82 -12.16 27.76
C ALA A 61 -6.21 -11.72 27.28
N LEU A 62 -6.97 -11.05 28.14
CA LEU A 62 -8.27 -10.48 27.79
C LEU A 62 -8.13 -9.37 26.74
N LEU A 63 -7.12 -8.51 26.87
CA LEU A 63 -6.79 -7.51 25.84
C LEU A 63 -6.43 -8.16 24.49
N ALA A 64 -5.65 -9.25 24.51
CA ALA A 64 -5.33 -9.98 23.29
C ALA A 64 -6.58 -10.57 22.63
N MET A 65 -7.52 -11.11 23.42
CA MET A 65 -8.79 -11.64 22.91
C MET A 65 -9.63 -10.57 22.23
N ILE A 66 -9.70 -9.35 22.78
CA ILE A 66 -10.38 -8.19 22.16
C ILE A 66 -9.79 -7.93 20.76
N PHE A 67 -8.47 -7.82 20.65
CA PHE A 67 -7.84 -7.57 19.34
C PHE A 67 -8.01 -8.72 18.35
N ILE A 68 -8.03 -9.96 18.84
CA ILE A 68 -8.30 -11.13 18.00
C ILE A 68 -9.73 -11.08 17.46
N ASP A 69 -10.72 -10.80 18.32
CA ASP A 69 -12.12 -10.69 17.93
C ASP A 69 -12.34 -9.57 16.91
N LEU A 70 -11.76 -8.39 17.17
CA LEU A 70 -11.74 -7.28 16.23
C LEU A 70 -11.11 -7.67 14.88
N ALA A 71 -10.00 -8.41 14.89
CA ALA A 71 -9.37 -8.89 13.67
C ALA A 71 -10.29 -9.83 12.88
N PHE A 72 -11.06 -10.70 13.55
CA PHE A 72 -12.06 -11.56 12.90
C PHE A 72 -13.20 -10.76 12.27
N ILE A 73 -13.71 -9.74 12.96
CA ILE A 73 -14.72 -8.82 12.42
C ILE A 73 -14.20 -8.16 11.13
N LEU A 74 -13.00 -7.58 11.17
CA LEU A 74 -12.40 -6.92 10.01
C LEU A 74 -12.10 -7.89 8.87
N LEU A 75 -11.66 -9.12 9.18
CA LEU A 75 -11.38 -10.15 8.18
C LEU A 75 -12.67 -10.59 7.49
N LEU A 76 -13.75 -10.84 8.23
CA LEU A 76 -15.06 -11.16 7.66
C LEU A 76 -15.58 -10.01 6.81
N TYR A 77 -15.47 -8.77 7.28
CA TYR A 77 -15.85 -7.60 6.50
C TYR A 77 -15.07 -7.52 5.18
N ARG A 78 -13.75 -7.68 5.24
CA ARG A 78 -12.88 -7.68 4.06
C ARG A 78 -13.18 -8.80 3.09
N LYS A 79 -13.46 -9.99 3.59
CA LYS A 79 -13.67 -11.16 2.74
C LYS A 79 -15.01 -11.12 2.01
N GLU A 80 -16.05 -10.58 2.66
CA GLU A 80 -17.43 -10.75 2.18
C GLU A 80 -18.06 -9.47 1.63
N PHE A 81 -17.62 -8.28 2.06
CA PHE A 81 -18.23 -7.00 1.68
C PHE A 81 -17.32 -6.07 0.88
N LEU A 82 -15.99 -6.24 0.93
CA LEU A 82 -15.08 -5.45 0.11
C LEU A 82 -15.02 -6.03 -1.32
N PRO A 83 -15.29 -5.22 -2.37
CA PRO A 83 -15.17 -5.67 -3.75
C PRO A 83 -13.70 -5.91 -4.09
N ASP A 84 -13.42 -6.99 -4.82
CA ASP A 84 -12.08 -7.24 -5.33
C ASP A 84 -11.90 -6.53 -6.68
N VAL A 85 -10.82 -5.77 -6.80
CA VAL A 85 -10.52 -4.96 -7.98
C VAL A 85 -9.14 -5.30 -8.52
N MET A 86 -9.12 -5.82 -9.73
CA MET A 86 -7.88 -6.09 -10.43
C MET A 86 -7.40 -4.80 -11.09
N ILE A 87 -6.46 -4.12 -10.42
CA ILE A 87 -5.76 -2.94 -10.95
C ILE A 87 -4.44 -3.39 -11.54
N VAL A 88 -4.28 -3.20 -12.86
CA VAL A 88 -3.00 -3.46 -13.50
C VAL A 88 -2.07 -2.28 -13.21
N LYS A 89 -1.05 -2.52 -12.40
CA LYS A 89 0.05 -1.56 -12.22
C LYS A 89 1.18 -1.89 -13.20
N LYS A 90 1.48 -0.97 -14.10
CA LYS A 90 2.68 -1.10 -14.96
C LYS A 90 3.91 -0.68 -14.14
N ARG A 91 4.89 -1.58 -14.08
CA ARG A 91 6.22 -1.36 -13.48
C ARG A 91 6.92 -0.20 -14.20
N ARG A 92 7.38 0.82 -13.47
CA ARG A 92 8.24 1.88 -14.04
C ARG A 92 9.48 1.27 -14.67
N ARG A 93 9.94 1.79 -15.80
CA ARG A 93 11.15 1.27 -16.45
C ARG A 93 12.36 1.76 -15.64
N LYS A 94 13.37 0.92 -15.42
CA LYS A 94 14.52 1.23 -14.54
C LYS A 94 15.28 2.52 -14.94
N TRP A 95 15.18 2.91 -16.20
CA TRP A 95 15.78 4.13 -16.76
C TRP A 95 15.02 5.41 -16.37
N GLU A 96 13.73 5.32 -16.03
CA GLU A 96 12.90 6.47 -15.63
C GLU A 96 13.18 6.93 -14.19
N ASP A 97 13.80 6.07 -13.36
CA ASP A 97 14.30 6.42 -12.02
C ASP A 97 15.74 7.01 -12.04
N LEU A 98 16.40 7.03 -13.20
CA LEU A 98 17.74 7.61 -13.33
C LEU A 98 17.72 9.11 -13.62
N TYR A 99 16.60 9.65 -14.11
CA TYR A 99 16.48 11.05 -14.49
C TYR A 99 15.60 11.78 -13.49
N VAL A 100 16.12 12.88 -12.95
CA VAL A 100 15.37 13.75 -12.03
C VAL A 100 14.20 14.43 -12.77
N ARG A 101 14.27 14.51 -14.12
CA ARG A 101 13.27 15.13 -14.99
C ARG A 101 13.17 14.40 -16.35
N GLU A 102 11.97 14.40 -16.93
CA GLU A 102 11.59 13.62 -18.13
C GLU A 102 12.28 14.09 -19.43
N ASP A 103 12.86 15.29 -19.42
CA ASP A 103 13.59 15.96 -20.51
C ASP A 103 15.06 15.49 -20.68
N GLU A 104 15.62 14.76 -19.72
CA GLU A 104 17.03 14.31 -19.76
C GLU A 104 17.23 12.93 -20.41
N LYS A 105 16.14 12.35 -20.93
CA LYS A 105 16.06 10.97 -21.44
C LYS A 105 16.96 10.69 -22.66
N ASP A 106 17.21 11.70 -23.49
CA ASP A 106 17.98 11.54 -24.72
C ASP A 106 19.49 11.74 -24.52
N GLY A 107 19.90 12.10 -23.29
CA GLY A 107 21.28 12.39 -22.95
C GLY A 107 21.80 13.67 -23.62
N VAL A 108 22.70 14.39 -22.95
CA VAL A 108 23.44 15.47 -23.61
C VAL A 108 24.50 14.80 -24.48
N GLY A 109 24.23 14.69 -25.78
CA GLY A 109 25.25 14.33 -26.75
C GLY A 109 26.40 15.31 -26.64
N ILE A 110 27.53 14.88 -26.09
CA ILE A 110 28.77 15.65 -26.18
C ILE A 110 29.06 15.76 -27.68
N ASP A 111 28.92 16.97 -28.21
CA ASP A 111 29.21 17.34 -29.59
C ASP A 111 30.70 17.09 -29.85
N THR A 112 30.98 15.85 -30.23
CA THR A 112 32.32 15.28 -30.39
C THR A 112 33.01 15.85 -31.63
N GLY A 113 32.29 16.62 -32.45
CA GLY A 113 32.83 17.41 -33.55
C GLY A 113 33.65 18.61 -33.06
N SER A 114 33.10 19.40 -32.13
CA SER A 114 33.72 20.66 -31.66
C SER A 114 35.01 20.43 -30.85
N ALA A 115 35.05 19.37 -30.04
CA ALA A 115 36.22 19.03 -29.22
C ALA A 115 37.41 18.55 -30.07
N MET A 116 37.17 17.73 -31.09
CA MET A 116 38.22 17.26 -32.00
C MET A 116 38.77 18.39 -32.88
N ASP A 117 37.93 19.31 -33.34
CA ASP A 117 38.38 20.46 -34.12
C ASP A 117 39.17 21.47 -33.27
N THR A 118 38.78 21.63 -32.00
CA THR A 118 39.54 22.45 -31.04
C THR A 118 40.92 21.85 -30.76
N ILE A 119 41.01 20.53 -30.59
CA ILE A 119 42.29 19.83 -30.41
C ILE A 119 43.16 19.91 -31.67
N LYS A 120 42.60 19.67 -32.86
CA LYS A 120 43.34 19.76 -34.12
C LYS A 120 43.88 21.17 -34.38
N ARG A 121 43.10 22.22 -34.05
CA ARG A 121 43.54 23.62 -34.16
C ARG A 121 44.63 23.97 -33.14
N ALA A 122 44.60 23.36 -31.95
CA ALA A 122 45.63 23.55 -30.93
C ALA A 122 46.96 22.87 -31.28
N VAL A 123 46.92 21.73 -31.98
CA VAL A 123 48.13 20.95 -32.35
C VAL A 123 48.74 21.42 -33.68
N TYR A 124 47.94 21.93 -34.62
CA TYR A 124 48.44 22.35 -35.93
C TYR A 124 47.90 23.73 -36.35
N PRO A 125 48.67 24.83 -36.12
CA PRO A 125 48.17 26.20 -36.32
C PRO A 125 48.09 26.64 -37.79
N TYR A 126 48.49 25.82 -38.76
CA TYR A 126 48.41 26.13 -40.19
C TYR A 126 47.31 25.36 -40.90
N TYR A 127 46.06 25.62 -40.52
CA TYR A 127 44.93 25.37 -41.42
C TYR A 127 44.78 26.59 -42.34
N LYS A 128 45.10 26.43 -43.63
CA LYS A 128 44.69 27.41 -44.66
C LYS A 128 43.17 27.29 -44.85
N LYS A 129 42.52 28.46 -44.94
CA LYS A 129 41.10 28.60 -45.28
C LYS A 129 40.75 27.90 -46.58
#